data_AF-A0A2G2X541-F1
#
_entry.id   AF-A0A2G2X541-F1
#
_cell.length_a   1.000
_cell.length_b   1.000
_cell.length_c   1.000
_cell.angle_alpha   90.00
_cell.angle_beta   90.00
_cell.angle_gamma   90.00
#
_symmetry.space_group_name_H-M   'P 1'
#
loop_
_entity.id
_entity.type
_entity.pdbx_description
1 polymer ?
#
loop_
_entity_poly.entity_id
_entity_poly.type
_entity_poly.pdbx_seq_one_letter_code
_entity_poly.pdbx_strand_id
1 'polypeptide(L)'
;MIGRDDQRKRLEEDLTRSYSGEPKVMPIVGMGGIELADMLQKSLKGKRNLIVLDDIWKTEAWDAVRLCFRSDNKGSGILLTTRNTEVARNAGTKNLSLQMDLMGPDESWSLFKSVAFSSEELPSDLETIGKQIAEKCHGLPLTIVMVAGLLKSKRTREDWESVAKDVTSFVTNDPDERCSRVLGLSYNHLTSGLKTCLLHFGIFSEDSEIPTKKLMRSWMAEGFLKLENDLEGEAEKCLQELVDRCLVLVCKKSLDGTKIRSCKVHDLIYDLCVREIQRENIFIMNDIVLHYSYSAISPCTSLQLPNNH
;
A
#
# COMPACT_ATOMS: atom_id res chain seq x y z
N MET A 1 9.06 0.50 27.82
CA MET A 1 7.59 0.36 27.83
C MET A 1 7.02 1.70 28.27
N ILE A 2 6.25 2.37 27.41
CA ILE A 2 5.56 3.63 27.76
C ILE A 2 4.30 3.22 28.55
N GLY A 3 4.07 3.81 29.71
CA GLY A 3 2.94 3.44 30.58
C GLY A 3 1.59 3.84 29.98
N ARG A 4 0.50 3.19 30.41
CA ARG A 4 -0.88 3.51 30.00
C ARG A 4 -1.22 4.99 30.26
N ASP A 5 -0.72 5.55 31.36
CA ASP A 5 -0.94 6.96 31.73
C ASP A 5 -0.17 7.94 30.82
N ASP A 6 1.01 7.55 30.35
CA ASP A 6 1.80 8.37 29.42
C ASP A 6 1.12 8.44 28.03
N GLN A 7 0.47 7.37 27.60
CA GLN A 7 -0.30 7.36 26.36
C GLN A 7 -1.58 8.19 26.48
N ARG A 8 -2.26 8.15 27.63
CA ARG A 8 -3.42 9.00 27.91
C ARG A 8 -3.06 10.48 27.88
N LYS A 9 -1.95 10.86 28.51
CA LYS A 9 -1.50 12.25 28.54
C LYS A 9 -1.10 12.76 27.16
N ARG A 10 -0.42 11.93 26.34
CA ARG A 10 -0.11 12.25 24.94
C ARG A 10 -1.37 12.43 24.10
N LEU A 11 -2.37 11.55 24.27
CA LEU A 11 -3.63 11.67 23.55
C LEU A 11 -4.41 12.92 23.98
N GLU A 12 -4.45 13.26 25.28
CA GLU A 12 -5.04 14.51 25.77
C GLU A 12 -4.32 15.76 25.21
N GLU A 13 -2.99 15.74 25.13
CA GLU A 13 -2.16 16.80 24.52
C GLU A 13 -2.41 16.94 23.00
N ASP A 14 -2.47 15.83 22.27
CA ASP A 14 -2.79 15.81 20.83
C ASP A 14 -4.22 16.30 20.57
N LEU A 15 -5.17 15.99 21.45
CA LEU A 15 -6.56 16.43 21.36
C LEU A 15 -6.73 17.94 21.65
N THR A 16 -5.97 18.50 22.60
CA THR A 16 -6.08 19.90 23.04
C THR A 16 -5.28 20.90 22.19
N ARG A 17 -4.29 20.45 21.41
CA ARG A 17 -3.52 21.35 20.53
C ARG A 17 -4.43 22.04 19.49
N SER A 18 -4.58 23.35 19.54
CA SER A 18 -5.47 24.11 18.65
C SER A 18 -5.03 24.07 17.18
N TYR A 19 -6.02 24.02 16.28
CA TYR A 19 -5.98 24.19 14.82
C TYR A 19 -4.60 24.52 14.21
N SER A 20 -3.92 23.50 13.67
CA SER A 20 -2.79 23.68 12.75
C SER A 20 -3.16 23.49 11.28
N GLY A 21 -4.43 23.25 10.94
CA GLY A 21 -4.83 22.89 9.56
C GLY A 21 -4.34 21.51 9.11
N GLU A 22 -3.55 20.81 9.93
CA GLU A 22 -3.09 19.45 9.67
C GLU A 22 -4.07 18.41 10.26
N PRO A 23 -4.31 17.29 9.55
CA PRO A 23 -5.06 16.17 10.09
C PRO A 23 -4.39 15.63 11.36
N LYS A 24 -5.16 15.49 12.44
CA LYS A 24 -4.68 14.86 13.67
C LYS A 24 -4.83 13.34 13.56
N VAL A 25 -3.72 12.62 13.63
CA VAL A 25 -3.70 11.16 13.69
C VAL A 25 -3.77 10.74 15.15
N MET A 26 -4.80 9.96 15.53
CA MET A 26 -4.96 9.46 16.90
C MET A 26 -4.67 7.95 16.93
N PRO A 27 -3.56 7.51 17.54
CA PRO A 27 -3.30 6.09 17.71
C PRO A 27 -4.24 5.49 18.76
N ILE A 28 -4.94 4.39 18.39
CA ILE A 28 -6.00 3.75 19.20
C ILE A 28 -5.47 2.52 19.98
N VAL A 29 -4.16 2.35 20.11
CA VAL A 29 -3.60 1.11 20.70
C VAL A 29 -3.58 1.18 22.24
N GLY A 30 -4.19 0.19 22.91
CA GLY A 30 -3.97 -0.08 24.34
C GLY A 30 -4.94 0.56 25.35
N MET A 31 -5.97 1.27 24.91
CA MET A 31 -7.06 1.77 25.76
C MET A 31 -8.29 0.87 25.71
N GLY A 32 -8.98 0.70 26.85
CA GLY A 32 -10.27 0.02 26.88
C GLY A 32 -11.28 0.78 26.00
N GLY A 33 -12.05 0.07 25.18
CA GLY A 33 -12.90 0.68 24.14
C GLY A 33 -13.92 1.70 24.66
N ILE A 34 -14.36 1.58 25.92
CA ILE A 34 -15.32 2.51 26.54
C ILE A 34 -14.66 3.83 26.93
N GLU A 35 -13.47 3.79 27.54
CA GLU A 35 -12.74 5.00 27.96
C GLU A 35 -12.31 5.82 26.75
N LEU A 36 -11.81 5.16 25.71
CA LEU A 36 -11.42 5.81 24.46
C LEU A 36 -12.62 6.48 23.77
N ALA A 37 -13.77 5.79 23.72
CA ALA A 37 -14.98 6.34 23.14
C ALA A 37 -15.44 7.61 23.87
N ASP A 38 -15.40 7.62 25.20
CA ASP A 38 -15.76 8.79 26.01
C ASP A 38 -14.79 9.96 25.78
N MET A 39 -13.49 9.71 25.72
CA MET A 39 -12.51 10.76 25.42
C MET A 39 -12.70 11.34 24.01
N LEU A 40 -12.90 10.49 23.00
CA LEU A 40 -13.17 10.91 21.64
C LEU A 40 -14.44 11.78 21.59
N GLN A 41 -15.54 11.33 22.20
CA GLN A 41 -16.79 12.09 22.26
C GLN A 41 -16.59 13.46 22.92
N LYS A 42 -15.92 13.51 24.08
CA LYS A 42 -15.61 14.78 24.77
C LYS A 42 -14.80 15.72 23.91
N SER A 43 -13.82 15.19 23.18
CA SER A 43 -12.92 16.01 22.37
C SER A 43 -13.59 16.59 21.12
N LEU A 44 -14.57 15.87 20.56
CA LEU A 44 -15.31 16.23 19.36
C LEU A 44 -16.54 17.11 19.66
N LYS A 45 -17.09 17.04 20.88
CA LYS A 45 -18.32 17.76 21.27
C LYS A 45 -18.23 19.27 21.03
N GLY A 46 -19.26 19.83 20.40
CA GLY A 46 -19.38 21.27 20.15
C GLY A 46 -18.49 21.80 19.03
N LYS A 47 -17.78 20.92 18.30
CA LYS A 47 -16.93 21.27 17.17
C LYS A 47 -17.49 20.71 15.87
N ARG A 48 -17.20 21.38 14.77
CA ARG A 48 -17.44 20.86 13.41
C ARG A 48 -16.22 20.05 12.98
N ASN A 49 -16.38 18.75 12.79
CA ASN A 49 -15.28 17.85 12.48
C ASN A 49 -15.52 17.12 11.14
N LEU A 50 -14.45 16.89 10.39
CA LEU A 50 -14.41 15.90 9.31
C LEU A 50 -13.50 14.77 9.77
N ILE A 51 -14.04 13.55 9.85
CA ILE A 51 -13.29 12.36 10.27
C ILE A 51 -13.15 11.45 9.07
N VAL A 52 -11.92 11.06 8.74
CA VAL A 52 -11.65 10.09 7.67
C VAL A 52 -11.30 8.76 8.32
N LEU A 53 -12.10 7.73 8.02
CA LEU A 53 -11.86 6.35 8.43
C LEU A 53 -11.42 5.59 7.19
N ASP A 54 -10.12 5.38 7.09
CA ASP A 54 -9.53 4.70 5.95
C ASP A 54 -9.58 3.18 6.16
N ASP A 55 -9.93 2.46 5.09
CA ASP A 55 -9.85 1.01 4.95
C ASP A 55 -10.53 0.17 6.05
N ILE A 56 -11.85 0.32 6.20
CA ILE A 56 -12.62 -0.49 7.15
C ILE A 56 -13.02 -1.84 6.53
N TRP A 57 -12.52 -2.94 7.09
CA TRP A 57 -12.70 -4.28 6.52
C TRP A 57 -14.00 -4.99 6.96
N LYS A 58 -14.52 -4.65 8.14
CA LYS A 58 -15.62 -5.38 8.80
C LYS A 58 -16.70 -4.48 9.36
N THR A 59 -17.94 -4.95 9.31
CA THR A 59 -19.11 -4.23 9.85
C THR A 59 -19.01 -4.05 11.36
N GLU A 60 -18.44 -5.01 12.08
CA GLU A 60 -18.29 -4.95 13.53
C GLU A 60 -17.30 -3.85 13.94
N ALA A 61 -16.25 -3.63 13.14
CA ALA A 61 -15.28 -2.57 13.37
C ALA A 61 -15.93 -1.19 13.21
N TRP A 62 -16.72 -1.01 12.14
CA TRP A 62 -17.52 0.21 11.98
C TRP A 62 -18.56 0.39 13.10
N ASP A 63 -19.24 -0.68 13.49
CA ASP A 63 -20.24 -0.65 14.57
C ASP A 63 -19.65 -0.25 15.90
N ALA A 64 -18.41 -0.65 16.21
CA ALA A 64 -17.69 -0.22 17.39
C ALA A 64 -17.29 1.27 17.30
N VAL A 65 -16.73 1.67 16.16
CA VAL A 65 -16.20 3.02 15.94
C VAL A 65 -17.31 4.08 15.90
N ARG A 66 -18.46 3.79 15.28
CA ARG A 66 -19.58 4.75 15.18
C ARG A 66 -20.16 5.15 16.55
N LEU A 67 -20.00 4.31 17.58
CA LEU A 67 -20.43 4.63 18.95
C LEU A 67 -19.68 5.85 19.51
N CYS A 68 -18.45 6.09 19.05
CA CYS A 68 -17.62 7.22 19.45
C CYS A 68 -18.12 8.57 18.88
N PHE A 69 -19.07 8.55 17.94
CA PHE A 69 -19.45 9.75 17.17
C PHE A 69 -20.91 10.19 17.38
N ARG A 70 -21.60 9.68 18.40
CA ARG A 70 -23.03 9.94 18.71
C ARG A 70 -23.36 11.37 19.14
N SER A 71 -22.46 12.33 19.01
CA SER A 71 -22.68 13.73 19.40
C SER A 71 -23.50 14.50 18.37
N ASP A 72 -24.39 15.36 18.85
CA ASP A 72 -25.32 16.24 18.09
C ASP A 72 -24.59 17.41 17.37
N ASN A 73 -23.43 17.13 16.77
CA ASN A 73 -22.57 18.11 16.13
C ASN A 73 -23.05 18.40 14.71
N LYS A 74 -24.09 19.25 14.60
CA LYS A 74 -24.60 19.74 13.31
C LYS A 74 -23.45 20.23 12.42
N GLY A 75 -23.33 19.64 11.22
CA GLY A 75 -22.33 19.99 10.21
C GLY A 75 -21.02 19.20 10.25
N SER A 76 -20.88 18.22 11.15
CA SER A 76 -19.77 17.24 11.11
C SER A 76 -20.03 16.12 10.10
N GLY A 77 -18.98 15.56 9.53
CA GLY A 77 -19.06 14.47 8.55
C GLY A 77 -18.04 13.37 8.81
N ILE A 78 -18.39 12.15 8.44
CA ILE A 78 -17.48 11.00 8.42
C ILE A 78 -17.34 10.58 6.96
N LEU A 79 -16.10 10.54 6.47
CA LEU A 79 -15.74 9.92 5.20
C LEU A 79 -15.16 8.54 5.53
N LEU A 80 -15.78 7.49 5.03
CA LEU A 80 -15.31 6.11 5.22
C LEU A 80 -14.92 5.53 3.87
N THR A 81 -13.74 4.94 3.78
CA THR A 81 -13.31 4.15 2.62
C THR A 81 -13.33 2.67 3.00
N THR A 82 -13.72 1.82 2.06
CA THR A 82 -13.77 0.36 2.26
C THR A 82 -13.80 -0.33 0.91
N ARG A 83 -13.18 -1.51 0.83
CA ARG A 83 -13.32 -2.43 -0.31
C ARG A 83 -14.57 -3.32 -0.19
N ASN A 84 -15.21 -3.35 0.98
CA ASN A 84 -16.33 -4.24 1.27
C ASN A 84 -17.67 -3.52 1.09
N THR A 85 -18.46 -3.96 0.11
CA THR A 85 -19.78 -3.39 -0.22
C THR A 85 -20.78 -3.53 0.93
N GLU A 86 -20.66 -4.56 1.76
CA GLU A 86 -21.50 -4.74 2.95
C GLU A 86 -21.18 -3.70 4.03
N VAL A 87 -19.89 -3.40 4.24
CA VAL A 87 -19.47 -2.31 5.14
C VAL A 87 -19.98 -0.97 4.62
N ALA A 88 -19.84 -0.70 3.32
CA ALA A 88 -20.33 0.52 2.69
C ALA A 88 -21.86 0.67 2.84
N ARG A 89 -22.61 -0.43 2.68
CA ARG A 89 -24.06 -0.46 2.87
C ARG A 89 -24.46 -0.24 4.33
N ASN A 90 -23.71 -0.81 5.27
CA ASN A 90 -23.96 -0.65 6.71
C ASN A 90 -23.64 0.78 7.20
N ALA A 91 -22.54 1.35 6.71
CA ALA A 91 -22.12 2.71 7.05
C ALA A 91 -22.91 3.79 6.32
N GLY A 92 -23.36 3.50 5.11
CA GLY A 92 -24.07 4.45 4.26
C GLY A 92 -25.44 4.83 4.81
N THR A 93 -25.63 6.11 5.12
CA THR A 93 -26.96 6.72 5.08
C THR A 93 -27.48 6.67 3.64
N LYS A 94 -28.76 6.31 3.45
CA LYS A 94 -29.39 6.11 2.13
C LYS A 94 -28.91 7.17 1.11
N ASN A 95 -28.26 6.72 0.03
CA ASN A 95 -27.76 7.49 -1.12
C ASN A 95 -26.42 8.24 -0.99
N LEU A 96 -25.59 7.96 0.03
CA LEU A 96 -24.27 8.61 0.20
C LEU A 96 -23.06 7.71 -0.08
N SER A 97 -23.27 6.47 -0.56
CA SER A 97 -22.16 5.61 -0.99
C SER A 97 -21.68 6.01 -2.38
N LEU A 98 -20.44 6.47 -2.48
CA LEU A 98 -19.76 6.65 -3.76
C LEU A 98 -19.02 5.35 -4.10
N GLN A 99 -19.45 4.68 -5.16
CA GLN A 99 -18.70 3.57 -5.74
C GLN A 99 -17.60 4.15 -6.63
N MET A 100 -16.35 3.74 -6.41
CA MET A 100 -15.23 4.14 -7.26
C MET A 100 -15.24 3.28 -8.52
N ASP A 101 -15.34 3.93 -9.67
CA ASP A 101 -15.28 3.27 -10.98
C ASP A 101 -13.84 3.11 -11.48
N LEU A 102 -13.65 2.24 -12.48
CA LEU A 102 -12.39 2.10 -13.19
C LEU A 102 -12.12 3.34 -14.05
N MET A 103 -10.83 3.66 -14.24
CA MET A 103 -10.42 4.77 -15.10
C MET A 103 -10.79 4.49 -16.56
N GLY A 104 -11.25 5.52 -17.26
CA GLY A 104 -11.47 5.44 -18.70
C GLY A 104 -10.16 5.26 -19.48
N PRO A 105 -10.21 4.90 -20.78
CA PRO A 105 -9.02 4.74 -21.61
C PRO A 105 -8.13 6.00 -21.66
N ASP A 106 -8.74 7.17 -21.81
CA ASP A 106 -8.01 8.45 -21.90
C ASP A 106 -7.36 8.83 -20.56
N GLU A 107 -8.07 8.64 -19.45
CA GLU A 107 -7.53 8.87 -18.10
C GLU A 107 -6.41 7.90 -17.78
N SER A 108 -6.57 6.63 -18.15
CA SER A 108 -5.57 5.58 -17.97
C SER A 108 -4.28 5.89 -18.73
N TRP A 109 -4.42 6.31 -20.00
CA TRP A 109 -3.28 6.74 -20.80
C TRP A 109 -2.62 8.00 -20.24
N SER A 110 -3.41 8.98 -19.80
CA SER A 110 -2.91 10.21 -19.18
C SER A 110 -2.07 9.90 -17.92
N LEU A 111 -2.59 9.04 -17.04
CA LEU A 111 -1.88 8.58 -15.84
C LEU A 111 -0.59 7.83 -16.22
N PHE A 112 -0.69 6.85 -17.13
CA PHE A 112 0.46 6.07 -17.61
C PHE A 112 1.56 7.00 -18.15
N LYS A 113 1.20 7.92 -19.03
CA LYS A 113 2.13 8.87 -19.65
C LYS A 113 2.79 9.77 -18.61
N SER A 114 2.04 10.24 -17.62
CA SER A 114 2.55 11.10 -16.55
C SER A 114 3.65 10.41 -15.72
N VAL A 115 3.52 9.11 -15.48
CA VAL A 115 4.48 8.32 -14.68
C VAL A 115 5.68 7.88 -15.53
N ALA A 116 5.44 7.28 -16.69
CA ALA A 116 6.49 6.69 -17.51
C ALA A 116 7.46 7.74 -18.10
N PHE A 117 6.99 8.98 -18.33
CA PHE A 117 7.75 9.97 -19.11
C PHE A 117 8.00 11.31 -18.43
N SER A 118 7.41 11.60 -17.27
CA SER A 118 7.72 12.83 -16.49
C SER A 118 7.75 14.11 -17.34
N SER A 119 6.83 14.23 -18.31
CA SER A 119 6.71 15.35 -19.27
C SER A 119 7.74 15.42 -20.42
N GLU A 120 8.54 14.38 -20.66
CA GLU A 120 9.39 14.26 -21.85
C GLU A 120 8.56 13.97 -23.13
N GLU A 121 9.07 14.40 -24.29
CA GLU A 121 8.50 14.03 -25.58
C GLU A 121 8.71 12.53 -25.86
N LEU A 122 7.64 11.85 -26.24
CA LEU A 122 7.62 10.42 -26.46
C LEU A 122 7.84 10.12 -27.94
N PRO A 123 8.78 9.23 -28.33
CA PRO A 123 8.81 8.72 -29.69
C PRO A 123 7.46 8.08 -30.04
N SER A 124 6.90 8.41 -31.20
CA SER A 124 5.57 7.95 -31.66
C SER A 124 5.39 6.43 -31.57
N ASP A 125 6.48 5.72 -31.76
CA ASP A 125 6.57 4.27 -31.73
C ASP A 125 6.29 3.71 -30.33
N LEU A 126 6.87 4.31 -29.29
CA LEU A 126 6.64 3.93 -27.89
C LEU A 126 5.27 4.41 -27.40
N GLU A 127 4.74 5.51 -27.94
CA GLU A 127 3.38 5.97 -27.63
C GLU A 127 2.33 4.93 -27.96
N THR A 128 2.47 4.29 -29.12
CA THR A 128 1.52 3.28 -29.58
C THR A 128 1.55 2.05 -28.68
N ILE A 129 2.74 1.58 -28.32
CA ILE A 129 2.90 0.44 -27.41
C ILE A 129 2.40 0.80 -26.00
N GLY A 130 2.72 1.99 -25.50
CA GLY A 130 2.27 2.46 -24.19
C GLY A 130 0.75 2.54 -24.06
N LYS A 131 0.05 3.00 -25.09
CA LYS A 131 -1.42 2.99 -25.11
C LYS A 131 -1.99 1.58 -25.01
N GLN A 132 -1.42 0.63 -25.75
CA GLN A 132 -1.83 -0.78 -25.68
C GLN A 132 -1.60 -1.36 -24.28
N ILE A 133 -0.45 -1.05 -23.66
CA ILE A 133 -0.13 -1.50 -22.30
C ILE A 133 -1.12 -0.91 -21.28
N ALA A 134 -1.40 0.39 -21.36
CA ALA A 134 -2.36 1.06 -20.48
C ALA A 134 -3.77 0.47 -20.62
N GLU A 135 -4.19 0.15 -21.84
CA GLU A 135 -5.46 -0.53 -22.09
C GLU A 135 -5.52 -1.91 -21.42
N LYS A 136 -4.43 -2.69 -21.47
CA LYS A 136 -4.33 -3.99 -20.78
C LYS A 136 -4.30 -3.90 -19.26
N CYS A 137 -4.11 -2.70 -18.70
CA CYS A 137 -4.26 -2.48 -17.26
C CYS A 137 -5.74 -2.36 -16.82
N HIS A 138 -6.68 -2.29 -17.77
CA HIS A 138 -8.13 -2.27 -17.55
C HIS A 138 -8.60 -1.19 -16.55
N GLY A 139 -7.99 -0.01 -16.62
CA GLY A 139 -8.43 1.15 -15.82
C GLY A 139 -8.14 1.07 -14.32
N LEU A 140 -7.35 0.09 -13.85
CA LEU A 140 -6.93 0.02 -12.44
C LEU A 140 -5.74 0.98 -12.21
N PRO A 141 -5.88 2.03 -11.39
CA PRO A 141 -4.82 3.03 -11.21
C PRO A 141 -3.49 2.41 -10.75
N LEU A 142 -3.54 1.47 -9.80
CA LEU A 142 -2.35 0.86 -9.23
C LEU A 142 -1.56 0.04 -10.28
N THR A 143 -2.25 -0.74 -11.12
CA THR A 143 -1.56 -1.54 -12.15
C THR A 143 -0.95 -0.64 -13.22
N ILE A 144 -1.65 0.44 -13.60
CA ILE A 144 -1.15 1.43 -14.55
C ILE A 144 0.16 2.04 -14.04
N VAL A 145 0.20 2.53 -12.79
CA VAL A 145 1.41 3.17 -12.25
C VAL A 145 2.55 2.17 -12.03
N MET A 146 2.27 0.91 -11.68
CA MET A 146 3.31 -0.13 -11.57
C MET A 146 3.98 -0.39 -12.92
N VAL A 147 3.18 -0.62 -13.97
CA VAL A 147 3.74 -0.93 -15.31
C VAL A 147 4.42 0.30 -15.90
N ALA A 148 3.85 1.49 -15.72
CA ALA A 148 4.48 2.74 -16.15
C ALA A 148 5.82 2.98 -15.41
N GLY A 149 5.87 2.74 -14.09
CA GLY A 149 7.08 2.83 -13.29
C GLY A 149 8.15 1.82 -13.72
N LEU A 150 7.75 0.57 -14.02
CA LEU A 150 8.66 -0.44 -14.59
C LEU A 150 9.28 0.03 -15.93
N LEU A 151 8.49 0.70 -16.76
CA LEU A 151 8.92 1.16 -18.08
C LEU A 151 9.69 2.48 -18.03
N LYS A 152 9.62 3.24 -16.95
CA LYS A 152 10.34 4.52 -16.76
C LYS A 152 11.86 4.37 -16.98
N SER A 153 12.44 3.24 -16.58
CA SER A 153 13.86 2.94 -16.77
C SER A 153 14.20 2.29 -18.11
N LYS A 154 13.21 1.98 -18.97
CA LYS A 154 13.39 1.27 -20.24
C LYS A 154 13.19 2.21 -21.42
N ARG A 155 14.17 2.28 -22.32
CA ARG A 155 14.17 3.23 -23.46
C ARG A 155 14.15 2.55 -24.83
N THR A 156 14.25 1.22 -24.89
CA THR A 156 14.25 0.48 -26.16
C THR A 156 12.84 0.00 -26.52
N ARG A 157 12.57 -0.15 -27.82
CA ARG A 157 11.27 -0.67 -28.30
C ARG A 157 11.08 -2.12 -27.85
N GLU A 158 12.14 -2.91 -27.92
CA GLU A 158 12.15 -4.34 -27.61
C GLU A 158 11.76 -4.59 -26.14
N ASP A 159 12.26 -3.74 -25.24
CA ASP A 159 11.89 -3.77 -23.82
C ASP A 159 10.39 -3.52 -23.60
N TRP A 160 9.82 -2.56 -24.33
CA TRP A 160 8.42 -2.20 -24.24
C TRP A 160 7.52 -3.28 -24.82
N GLU A 161 7.89 -3.86 -25.97
CA GLU A 161 7.20 -4.98 -26.57
C GLU A 161 7.23 -6.24 -25.69
N SER A 162 8.36 -6.49 -25.01
CA SER A 162 8.46 -7.58 -24.03
C SER A 162 7.50 -7.37 -22.87
N VAL A 163 7.46 -6.18 -22.27
CA VAL A 163 6.53 -5.88 -21.16
C VAL A 163 5.08 -5.93 -21.63
N ALA A 164 4.77 -5.44 -22.83
CA ALA A 164 3.43 -5.56 -23.41
C ALA A 164 2.97 -7.02 -23.52
N LYS A 165 3.87 -7.92 -23.95
CA LYS A 165 3.60 -9.35 -24.02
C LYS A 165 3.35 -9.95 -22.64
N ASP A 166 4.18 -9.60 -21.66
CA ASP A 166 4.03 -10.09 -20.28
C ASP A 166 2.70 -9.63 -19.68
N VAL A 167 2.37 -8.34 -19.77
CA VAL A 167 1.09 -7.79 -19.27
C VAL A 167 -0.11 -8.46 -19.96
N THR A 168 -0.02 -8.71 -21.27
CA THR A 168 -1.09 -9.41 -22.02
C THR A 168 -1.25 -10.87 -21.61
N SER A 169 -0.20 -11.53 -21.12
CA SER A 169 -0.27 -12.91 -20.62
C SER A 169 -1.05 -13.04 -19.30
N PHE A 170 -1.28 -11.92 -18.60
CA PHE A 170 -1.95 -11.88 -17.30
C PHE A 170 -3.44 -11.52 -17.38
N VAL A 171 -4.07 -11.66 -18.55
CA VAL A 171 -5.51 -11.42 -18.71
C VAL A 171 -6.31 -12.42 -17.87
N THR A 172 -6.89 -11.89 -16.79
CA THR A 172 -7.90 -12.53 -15.94
C THR A 172 -9.04 -11.53 -15.76
N ASN A 173 -10.26 -12.03 -15.52
CA ASN A 173 -11.43 -11.19 -15.24
C ASN A 173 -11.47 -10.69 -13.78
N ASP A 174 -10.64 -11.27 -12.91
CA ASP A 174 -10.52 -10.87 -11.50
C ASP A 174 -9.54 -9.68 -11.35
N PRO A 175 -10.02 -8.49 -10.91
CA PRO A 175 -9.17 -7.33 -10.67
C PRO A 175 -8.03 -7.58 -9.66
N ASP A 176 -8.27 -8.38 -8.62
CA ASP A 176 -7.30 -8.61 -7.54
C ASP A 176 -6.19 -9.55 -8.02
N GLU A 177 -6.57 -10.63 -8.72
CA GLU A 177 -5.62 -11.54 -9.35
C GLU A 177 -4.76 -10.81 -10.40
N ARG A 178 -5.40 -9.94 -11.21
CA ARG A 178 -4.69 -9.11 -12.19
C ARG A 178 -3.69 -8.19 -11.52
N CYS A 179 -4.10 -7.52 -10.44
CA CYS A 179 -3.22 -6.65 -9.67
C CYS A 179 -2.02 -7.43 -9.11
N SER A 180 -2.27 -8.58 -8.49
CA SER A 180 -1.22 -9.46 -7.97
C SER A 180 -0.23 -9.91 -9.05
N ARG A 181 -0.71 -10.22 -10.27
CA ARG A 181 0.16 -10.62 -11.40
C ARG A 181 1.04 -9.45 -11.88
N VAL A 182 0.49 -8.24 -11.99
CA VAL A 182 1.23 -7.03 -12.37
C VAL A 182 2.28 -6.64 -11.32
N LEU A 183 1.94 -6.78 -10.04
CA LEU A 183 2.88 -6.58 -8.93
C LEU A 183 4.03 -7.59 -9.00
N GLY A 184 3.72 -8.86 -9.23
CA GLY A 184 4.72 -9.91 -9.45
C GLY A 184 5.61 -9.64 -10.68
N LEU A 185 5.04 -9.14 -11.77
CA LEU A 185 5.80 -8.73 -12.96
C LEU A 185 6.82 -7.63 -12.63
N SER A 186 6.39 -6.61 -11.89
CA SER A 186 7.23 -5.48 -11.49
C SER A 186 8.36 -5.93 -10.58
N TYR A 187 8.08 -6.85 -9.65
CA TYR A 187 9.09 -7.49 -8.79
C TYR A 187 10.08 -8.34 -9.58
N ASN A 188 9.61 -9.17 -10.51
CA ASN A 188 10.47 -10.07 -11.29
C ASN A 188 11.51 -9.33 -12.14
N HIS A 189 11.18 -8.10 -12.54
CA HIS A 189 12.05 -7.19 -13.29
C HIS A 189 13.06 -6.40 -12.43
N LEU A 190 13.08 -6.60 -11.11
CA LEU A 190 14.09 -6.02 -10.23
C LEU A 190 15.37 -6.85 -10.28
N THR A 191 16.51 -6.18 -10.09
CA THR A 191 17.79 -6.86 -9.83
C THR A 191 17.75 -7.54 -8.45
N SER A 192 18.59 -8.56 -8.24
CA SER A 192 18.64 -9.30 -6.96
C SER A 192 18.85 -8.38 -5.74
N GLY A 193 19.69 -7.36 -5.84
CA GLY A 193 19.90 -6.39 -4.76
C GLY A 193 18.65 -5.56 -4.46
N LEU A 194 17.94 -5.08 -5.49
CA LEU A 194 16.69 -4.33 -5.33
C LEU A 194 15.55 -5.20 -4.80
N LYS A 195 15.47 -6.47 -5.22
CA LYS A 195 14.53 -7.45 -4.65
C LYS A 195 14.74 -7.54 -3.14
N THR A 196 15.97 -7.77 -2.71
CA THR A 196 16.30 -7.87 -1.28
C THR A 196 15.94 -6.58 -0.51
N CYS A 197 16.26 -5.41 -1.08
CA CYS A 197 15.89 -4.12 -0.50
C CYS A 197 14.37 -3.94 -0.38
N LEU A 198 13.60 -4.34 -1.39
CA LEU A 198 12.13 -4.29 -1.36
C LEU A 198 11.56 -5.28 -0.34
N LEU A 199 12.02 -6.53 -0.34
CA LEU A 199 11.53 -7.55 0.59
C LEU A 199 11.76 -7.16 2.05
N HIS A 200 12.82 -6.41 2.35
CA HIS A 200 13.08 -5.89 3.69
C HIS A 200 11.93 -5.02 4.25
N PHE A 201 11.05 -4.46 3.41
CA PHE A 201 9.84 -3.79 3.88
C PHE A 201 8.87 -4.73 4.60
N GLY A 202 8.85 -6.03 4.24
CA GLY A 202 8.01 -7.05 4.88
C GLY A 202 8.40 -7.38 6.33
N ILE A 203 9.53 -6.85 6.83
CA ILE A 203 9.95 -6.98 8.23
C ILE A 203 9.31 -5.88 9.11
N PHE A 204 8.93 -4.76 8.51
CA PHE A 204 8.24 -3.68 9.24
C PHE A 204 6.75 -4.03 9.38
N SER A 205 6.04 -3.34 10.26
CA SER A 205 4.59 -3.51 10.33
C SER A 205 3.93 -2.93 9.07
N GLU A 206 2.87 -3.60 8.61
CA GLU A 206 1.98 -3.11 7.56
C GLU A 206 1.54 -1.67 7.82
N ASP A 207 1.40 -0.89 6.74
CA ASP A 207 1.04 0.54 6.73
C ASP A 207 1.93 1.51 7.52
N SER A 208 3.05 1.03 8.09
CA SER A 208 3.94 1.89 8.85
C SER A 208 4.75 2.82 7.96
N GLU A 209 4.77 4.11 8.34
CA GLU A 209 5.72 5.07 7.78
C GLU A 209 7.13 4.77 8.32
N ILE A 210 8.06 4.43 7.43
CA ILE A 210 9.43 4.04 7.79
C ILE A 210 10.36 5.23 7.58
N PRO A 211 11.11 5.66 8.61
CA PRO A 211 12.16 6.66 8.44
C PRO A 211 13.26 6.14 7.50
N THR A 212 13.55 6.87 6.43
CA THR A 212 14.51 6.46 5.39
C THR A 212 15.90 6.17 5.96
N LYS A 213 16.36 6.99 6.93
CA LYS A 213 17.64 6.74 7.63
C LYS A 213 17.68 5.40 8.36
N LYS A 214 16.55 4.96 8.93
CA LYS A 214 16.47 3.67 9.62
C LYS A 214 16.53 2.52 8.60
N LEU A 215 15.77 2.64 7.51
CA LEU A 215 15.74 1.67 6.43
C LEU A 215 17.11 1.46 5.79
N MET A 216 17.76 2.55 5.37
CA MET A 216 19.09 2.49 4.73
C MET A 216 20.16 1.91 5.65
N ARG A 217 20.15 2.27 6.94
CA ARG A 217 21.06 1.67 7.93
C ARG A 217 20.88 0.16 8.06
N SER A 218 19.64 -0.32 7.97
CA SER A 218 19.34 -1.74 7.97
C SER A 218 19.91 -2.41 6.72
N TRP A 219 19.68 -1.86 5.53
CA TRP A 219 20.23 -2.40 4.27
C TRP A 219 21.77 -2.45 4.28
N MET A 220 22.42 -1.44 4.85
CA MET A 220 23.87 -1.42 5.03
C MET A 220 24.35 -2.49 6.01
N ALA A 221 23.66 -2.64 7.16
CA ALA A 221 24.04 -3.60 8.19
C ALA A 221 23.85 -5.06 7.74
N GLU A 222 22.80 -5.34 6.99
CA GLU A 222 22.50 -6.68 6.45
C GLU A 222 23.31 -7.00 5.18
N GLY A 223 24.08 -6.03 4.64
CA GLY A 223 24.94 -6.24 3.48
C GLY A 223 24.18 -6.43 2.16
N PHE A 224 22.98 -5.86 2.02
CA PHE A 224 22.20 -5.97 0.77
C PHE A 224 22.76 -5.16 -0.38
N LEU A 225 23.54 -4.14 -0.04
CA LEU A 225 24.09 -3.19 -0.99
C LEU A 225 25.41 -3.70 -1.54
N LYS A 226 25.71 -3.35 -2.79
CA LYS A 226 27.02 -3.62 -3.36
C LYS A 226 28.08 -2.90 -2.53
N LEU A 227 29.17 -3.60 -2.24
CA LEU A 227 30.27 -3.05 -1.46
C LEU A 227 31.08 -2.08 -2.35
N GLU A 228 30.57 -0.86 -2.47
CA GLU A 228 31.26 0.28 -3.06
C GLU A 228 31.77 1.22 -1.96
N ASN A 229 32.60 2.21 -2.33
CA ASN A 229 33.19 3.15 -1.39
C ASN A 229 32.14 4.04 -0.68
N ASP A 230 30.92 4.16 -1.23
CA ASP A 230 29.83 4.97 -0.70
C ASP A 230 28.53 4.15 -0.52
N LEU A 231 28.42 3.46 0.62
CA LEU A 231 27.23 2.68 0.96
C LEU A 231 25.98 3.54 1.17
N GLU A 232 26.13 4.79 1.62
CA GLU A 232 24.98 5.68 1.84
C GLU A 232 24.40 6.15 0.50
N GLY A 233 25.26 6.53 -0.45
CA GLY A 233 24.86 6.86 -1.82
C GLY A 233 24.20 5.69 -2.55
N GLU A 234 24.74 4.48 -2.42
CA GLU A 234 24.12 3.28 -3.02
C GLU A 234 22.76 2.93 -2.36
N ALA A 235 22.60 3.17 -1.06
CA ALA A 235 21.31 3.01 -0.38
C ALA A 235 20.27 4.03 -0.89
N GLU A 236 20.67 5.31 -1.01
CA GLU A 236 19.82 6.38 -1.53
C GLU A 236 19.38 6.06 -2.98
N LYS A 237 20.30 5.58 -3.82
CA LYS A 237 20.03 5.16 -5.20
C LYS A 237 19.09 3.96 -5.28
N CYS A 238 19.28 2.94 -4.44
CA CYS A 238 18.36 1.79 -4.37
C CYS A 238 16.95 2.23 -4.00
N LEU A 239 16.81 3.09 -2.99
CA LEU A 239 15.51 3.63 -2.60
C LEU A 239 14.88 4.45 -3.72
N GLN A 240 15.66 5.32 -4.38
CA GLN A 240 15.19 6.15 -5.47
C GLN A 240 14.71 5.29 -6.65
N GLU A 241 15.41 4.21 -6.99
CA GLU A 241 14.96 3.29 -8.05
C GLU A 241 13.65 2.57 -7.70
N LEU A 242 13.46 2.14 -6.44
CA LEU A 242 12.20 1.55 -6.00
C LEU A 242 11.04 2.56 -6.04
N VAL A 243 11.31 3.83 -5.73
CA VAL A 243 10.33 4.93 -5.85
C VAL A 243 10.01 5.24 -7.31
N ASP A 244 11.02 5.27 -8.19
CA ASP A 244 10.85 5.52 -9.62
C ASP A 244 10.08 4.41 -10.32
N ARG A 245 10.20 3.17 -9.82
CA ARG A 245 9.38 2.03 -10.24
C ARG A 245 8.01 1.99 -9.57
N CYS A 246 7.66 3.01 -8.79
CA CYS A 246 6.42 3.15 -8.03
C CYS A 246 6.18 2.06 -6.97
N LEU A 247 7.16 1.24 -6.64
CA LEU A 247 7.03 0.17 -5.64
C LEU A 247 7.09 0.71 -4.19
N VAL A 248 7.68 1.91 -4.01
CA VAL A 248 7.78 2.59 -2.72
C VAL A 248 7.16 3.98 -2.82
N LEU A 249 6.30 4.30 -1.86
CA LEU A 249 5.63 5.58 -1.72
C LEU A 249 6.44 6.51 -0.83
N VAL A 250 6.65 7.76 -1.27
CA VAL A 250 7.29 8.81 -0.47
C VAL A 250 6.25 9.45 0.44
N CYS A 251 6.48 9.40 1.76
CA CYS A 251 5.58 10.00 2.75
C CYS A 251 5.99 11.43 3.10
N LYS A 252 7.29 11.65 3.35
CA LYS A 252 7.83 12.97 3.69
C LYS A 252 9.11 13.23 2.92
N LYS A 253 9.28 14.48 2.49
CA LYS A 253 10.54 15.00 1.93
C LYS A 253 11.15 16.02 2.89
N SER A 254 12.42 16.33 2.70
CA SER A 254 13.08 17.47 3.35
C SER A 254 12.46 18.79 2.89
N LEU A 255 12.72 19.88 3.64
CA LEU A 255 12.18 21.20 3.35
C LEU A 255 12.58 21.74 1.97
N ASP A 256 13.76 21.37 1.49
CA ASP A 256 14.28 21.67 0.16
C ASP A 256 13.77 20.69 -0.93
N GLY A 257 12.97 19.69 -0.56
CA GLY A 257 12.36 18.72 -1.48
C GLY A 257 13.32 17.67 -2.04
N THR A 258 14.61 17.72 -1.68
CA THR A 258 15.66 16.90 -2.30
C THR A 258 15.76 15.49 -1.71
N LYS A 259 15.59 15.34 -0.38
CA LYS A 259 15.80 14.07 0.32
C LYS A 259 14.49 13.46 0.79
N ILE A 260 14.35 12.16 0.56
CA ILE A 260 13.27 11.35 1.12
C ILE A 260 13.53 11.17 2.63
N ARG A 261 12.60 11.63 3.46
CA ARG A 261 12.68 11.53 4.93
C ARG A 261 12.04 10.28 5.46
N SER A 262 10.94 9.89 4.82
CA SER A 262 10.21 8.66 5.14
C SER A 262 9.46 8.14 3.93
N CYS A 263 9.22 6.84 3.96
CA CYS A 263 8.58 6.10 2.89
C CYS A 263 7.77 4.94 3.45
N LYS A 264 6.89 4.39 2.62
CA LYS A 264 6.12 3.18 2.91
C LYS A 264 5.89 2.40 1.62
N VAL A 265 5.43 1.17 1.72
CA VAL A 265 4.90 0.40 0.59
C VAL A 265 3.38 0.34 0.67
N HIS A 266 2.72 0.13 -0.47
CA HIS A 266 1.28 -0.14 -0.52
C HIS A 266 0.97 -1.51 0.10
N ASP A 267 -0.20 -1.72 0.70
CA ASP A 267 -0.61 -2.99 1.33
C ASP A 267 -0.39 -4.22 0.42
N LEU A 268 -0.83 -4.15 -0.84
CA LEU A 268 -0.63 -5.22 -1.82
C LEU A 268 0.85 -5.49 -2.16
N ILE A 269 1.73 -4.49 -2.05
CA ILE A 269 3.17 -4.65 -2.21
C ILE A 269 3.77 -5.27 -0.95
N TYR A 270 3.27 -4.88 0.22
CA TYR A 270 3.63 -5.50 1.49
C TYR A 270 3.27 -6.99 1.49
N ASP A 271 2.06 -7.35 1.05
CA ASP A 271 1.61 -8.74 0.89
C ASP A 271 2.50 -9.53 -0.08
N LEU A 272 2.93 -8.89 -1.18
CA LEU A 272 3.91 -9.48 -2.08
C LEU A 272 5.24 -9.75 -1.34
N CYS A 273 5.74 -8.79 -0.57
CA CYS A 273 6.99 -8.94 0.17
C CYS A 273 6.89 -10.10 1.17
N VAL A 274 5.86 -10.14 2.01
CA VAL A 274 5.67 -11.20 3.02
C VAL A 274 5.61 -12.57 2.35
N ARG A 275 4.85 -12.70 1.27
CA ARG A 275 4.72 -13.96 0.51
C ARG A 275 6.06 -14.43 -0.07
N GLU A 276 6.83 -13.55 -0.69
CA GLU A 276 8.11 -13.93 -1.29
C GLU A 276 9.18 -14.23 -0.23
N ILE A 277 9.19 -13.52 0.91
CA ILE A 277 10.06 -13.85 2.06
C ILE A 277 9.79 -15.27 2.57
N GLN A 278 8.52 -15.65 2.72
CA GLN A 278 8.12 -16.99 3.14
C GLN A 278 8.49 -18.07 2.11
N ARG A 279 8.48 -17.71 0.83
CA ARG A 279 8.79 -18.62 -0.27
C ARG A 279 10.27 -18.91 -0.41
N GLU A 280 11.09 -17.87 -0.25
CA GLU A 280 12.54 -17.92 -0.45
C GLU A 280 13.32 -18.17 0.87
N ASN A 281 12.66 -18.21 2.03
CA ASN A 281 13.27 -18.36 3.37
C ASN A 281 14.41 -17.34 3.64
N ILE A 282 14.29 -16.11 3.11
CA ILE A 282 15.37 -15.11 3.11
C ILE A 282 15.60 -14.53 4.52
N PHE A 283 14.53 -14.42 5.32
CA PHE A 283 14.59 -13.86 6.66
C PHE A 283 14.04 -14.84 7.68
N ILE A 284 14.74 -14.97 8.81
CA ILE A 284 14.17 -15.62 10.00
C ILE A 284 13.31 -14.55 10.69
N MET A 285 12.00 -14.56 10.38
CA MET A 285 11.04 -13.85 11.23
C MET A 285 11.05 -14.55 12.59
N ASN A 286 11.66 -13.93 13.60
CA ASN A 286 11.48 -14.34 14.99
C ASN A 286 10.00 -14.12 15.34
N ASP A 287 9.22 -15.21 15.28
CA ASP A 287 7.86 -15.39 15.77
C ASP A 287 7.02 -14.11 15.91
N ILE A 288 6.62 -13.53 14.78
CA ILE A 288 5.33 -12.85 14.71
C ILE A 288 4.43 -13.84 13.99
N VAL A 289 3.62 -14.56 14.76
CA VAL A 289 2.55 -15.41 14.26
C VAL A 289 1.60 -14.54 13.44
N LEU A 290 1.85 -14.45 12.13
CA LEU A 290 0.87 -13.94 11.18
C LEU A 290 -0.23 -15.00 11.09
N HIS A 291 -1.29 -14.84 11.88
CA HIS A 291 -2.52 -15.61 11.73
C HIS A 291 -3.21 -15.21 10.41
N TYR A 292 -2.73 -15.73 9.29
CA TYR A 292 -3.54 -15.84 8.06
C TYR A 292 -4.06 -17.27 7.97
N SER A 293 -5.30 -17.46 8.39
CA SER A 293 -6.07 -18.65 8.05
C SER A 293 -6.48 -18.56 6.58
N TYR A 294 -5.63 -19.04 5.68
CA TYR A 294 -6.05 -19.46 4.35
C TYR A 294 -6.37 -20.96 4.41
N SER A 295 -7.65 -21.28 4.25
CA SER A 295 -8.15 -22.64 4.09
C SER A 295 -7.44 -23.31 2.92
N ALA A 296 -6.61 -24.31 3.22
CA ALA A 296 -6.00 -25.18 2.24
C ALA A 296 -7.10 -25.87 1.42
N ILE A 297 -7.15 -25.56 0.12
CA ILE A 297 -7.76 -26.45 -0.86
C ILE A 297 -6.78 -27.61 -1.01
N SER A 298 -7.03 -28.70 -0.29
CA SER A 298 -6.34 -29.97 -0.50
C SER A 298 -6.60 -30.47 -1.94
N PRO A 299 -5.59 -30.95 -2.67
CA PRO A 299 -5.83 -31.71 -3.89
C PRO A 299 -6.46 -33.04 -3.49
N CYS A 300 -7.69 -33.25 -3.91
CA CYS A 300 -8.41 -34.51 -3.81
C CYS A 300 -7.56 -35.59 -4.52
N THR A 301 -6.86 -36.41 -3.74
CA THR A 301 -6.10 -37.55 -4.25
C THR A 301 -7.05 -38.74 -4.19
N SER A 302 -7.44 -39.23 -5.36
CA SER A 302 -8.26 -40.42 -5.56
C SER A 302 -7.61 -41.65 -4.91
N LEU A 303 -8.18 -42.12 -3.82
CA LEU A 303 -7.87 -43.43 -3.24
C LEU A 303 -8.59 -44.50 -4.07
N GLN A 304 -7.80 -45.23 -4.86
CA GLN A 304 -8.20 -46.52 -5.42
C GLN A 304 -8.47 -47.50 -4.27
N LEU A 305 -9.66 -48.11 -4.28
CA LEU A 305 -9.98 -49.24 -3.42
C LEU A 305 -9.21 -50.48 -3.91
N PRO A 306 -8.53 -51.24 -3.03
CA PRO A 306 -8.02 -52.54 -3.42
C PRO A 306 -9.16 -53.55 -3.48
N ASN A 307 -9.29 -54.18 -4.64
CA ASN A 307 -9.95 -55.47 -4.79
C ASN A 307 -9.38 -56.45 -3.75
N ASN A 308 -10.26 -57.18 -3.06
CA ASN A 308 -9.99 -58.54 -2.65
C ASN A 308 -11.31 -59.28 -2.35
N HIS A 309 -11.52 -60.32 -3.16
CA HIS A 309 -12.26 -61.58 -2.98
C HIS A 309 -13.59 -61.62 -2.23
#